data_AF-A0A6I5VGP7-F1
#
_entry.id   AF-A0A6I5VGP7-F1
#
_cell.length_a   1.000
_cell.length_b   1.000
_cell.length_c   1.000
_cell.angle_alpha   90.00
_cell.angle_beta   90.00
_cell.angle_gamma   90.00
#
_symmetry.space_group_name_H-M   'P 1'
#
loop_
_entity.id
_entity.type
_entity.pdbx_description
1 polymer ?
#
loop_
_entity_poly.entity_id
_entity_poly.type
_entity_poly.pdbx_seq_one_letter_code
_entity_poly.pdbx_strand_id
1 'polypeptide(L)'
;MNVANEPVAIVGMACIFPGAPDVDSYWSNIVAGVDAIGEPPADWHADRYLDPSSADNDRVYTSRGGWLGELATFDPLSYGVMPSSVDGGEPDQYLALRVAQAALEDADLAGADRSRTGVIIGHGTYINRGFGNVMQHGVVIDQTLRILQQLHPEHDAAWLRGLKERLIAELPPFDAGMAPGLVPNVMSGRIANRLDLMGPNFTVDAACASSLVAVDLAMTELLAGRSDVMLAGECTPRHRRRSCRSSASWRPSPGPAGSGRSPRTPTAHCSAKASASSS
;
A
#
# COMPACT_ATOMS: atom_id res chain seq x y z
N MET A 1 -12.84 30.61 -26.58
CA MET A 1 -13.78 30.02 -25.61
C MET A 1 -13.16 30.14 -24.24
N ASN A 2 -13.95 30.45 -23.20
CA ASN A 2 -13.42 30.54 -21.84
C ASN A 2 -13.29 29.11 -21.30
N VAL A 3 -12.10 28.53 -21.39
CA VAL A 3 -11.81 27.13 -21.01
C VAL A 3 -12.21 26.86 -19.55
N ALA A 4 -12.24 27.89 -18.71
CA ALA A 4 -12.66 27.81 -17.31
C ALA A 4 -14.12 27.37 -17.08
N ASN A 5 -14.95 27.28 -18.13
CA ASN A 5 -16.36 26.88 -18.02
C ASN A 5 -16.70 25.67 -18.90
N GLU A 6 -15.70 24.94 -19.39
CA GLU A 6 -15.92 23.71 -20.14
C GLU A 6 -16.28 22.56 -19.18
N PRO A 7 -17.31 21.76 -19.47
CA PRO A 7 -17.67 20.63 -18.62
C PRO A 7 -16.58 19.56 -18.66
N VAL A 8 -16.19 19.06 -17.48
CA VAL A 8 -15.27 17.93 -17.36
C VAL A 8 -16.08 16.63 -17.34
N ALA A 9 -15.72 15.68 -18.20
CA ALA A 9 -16.36 14.38 -18.28
C ALA A 9 -15.65 13.34 -17.40
N ILE A 10 -16.43 12.51 -16.70
CA ILE A 10 -15.94 11.27 -16.11
C ILE A 10 -16.04 10.20 -17.20
N VAL A 11 -14.91 9.71 -17.66
CA VAL A 11 -14.83 8.79 -18.81
C VAL A 11 -14.59 7.34 -18.41
N GLY A 12 -14.14 7.08 -17.18
CA GLY A 12 -14.07 5.74 -16.63
C GLY A 12 -13.95 5.75 -15.10
N MET A 13 -14.26 4.61 -14.48
CA MET A 13 -14.30 4.44 -13.04
C MET A 13 -13.94 3.02 -12.62
N ALA A 14 -13.28 2.90 -11.47
CA ALA A 14 -13.09 1.63 -10.80
C ALA A 14 -13.14 1.84 -9.29
N CYS A 15 -13.57 0.83 -8.55
CA CYS A 15 -13.59 0.88 -7.10
C CYS A 15 -13.45 -0.50 -6.48
N ILE A 16 -13.04 -0.52 -5.22
CA ILE A 16 -13.08 -1.70 -4.37
C ILE A 16 -13.58 -1.22 -3.01
N PHE A 17 -14.67 -1.82 -2.55
CA PHE A 17 -15.26 -1.55 -1.25
C PHE A 17 -15.51 -2.85 -0.47
N PRO A 18 -15.72 -2.79 0.85
CA PRO A 18 -16.15 -3.96 1.62
C PRO A 18 -17.38 -4.61 0.97
N GLY A 19 -17.27 -5.90 0.63
CA GLY A 19 -18.34 -6.65 -0.05
C GLY A 19 -18.58 -6.27 -1.52
N ALA A 20 -17.72 -5.45 -2.14
CA ALA A 20 -17.84 -5.03 -3.54
C ALA A 20 -16.46 -5.02 -4.23
N PRO A 21 -16.13 -6.04 -5.04
CA PRO A 21 -14.85 -6.11 -5.75
C PRO A 21 -14.72 -5.09 -6.91
N ASP A 22 -15.84 -4.55 -7.39
CA ASP A 22 -15.94 -3.71 -8.58
C ASP A 22 -17.15 -2.76 -8.49
N VAL A 23 -17.27 -1.88 -9.50
CA VAL A 23 -18.31 -0.85 -9.60
C VAL A 23 -19.71 -1.46 -9.71
N ASP A 24 -19.86 -2.56 -10.45
CA ASP A 24 -21.15 -3.23 -10.64
C ASP A 24 -21.67 -3.85 -9.33
N SER A 25 -20.77 -4.52 -8.59
CA SER A 25 -21.08 -5.08 -7.27
C SER A 25 -21.38 -3.97 -6.28
N TYR A 26 -20.62 -2.86 -6.33
CA TYR A 26 -20.86 -1.70 -5.48
C TYR A 26 -22.24 -1.08 -5.73
N TRP A 27 -22.60 -0.89 -7.00
CA TRP A 27 -23.91 -0.38 -7.38
C TRP A 27 -25.04 -1.32 -6.97
N SER A 28 -24.86 -2.62 -7.19
CA SER A 28 -25.82 -3.64 -6.77
C SER A 28 -26.06 -3.62 -5.26
N ASN A 29 -24.99 -3.46 -4.47
CA ASN A 29 -25.08 -3.34 -3.01
C ASN A 29 -25.86 -2.10 -2.58
N ILE A 30 -25.66 -0.94 -3.25
CA ILE A 30 -26.43 0.28 -2.97
C ILE A 30 -27.91 0.06 -3.25
N VAL A 31 -28.25 -0.46 -4.44
CA VAL A 31 -29.64 -0.69 -4.85
C VAL A 31 -30.34 -1.68 -3.92
N ALA A 32 -29.62 -2.71 -3.46
CA ALA A 32 -30.14 -3.71 -2.55
C ALA A 32 -30.11 -3.31 -1.05
N GLY A 33 -29.51 -2.17 -0.70
CA GLY A 33 -29.40 -1.72 0.69
C GLY A 33 -28.51 -2.60 1.57
N VAL A 34 -27.42 -3.14 1.02
CA VAL A 34 -26.51 -4.06 1.73
C VAL A 34 -25.69 -3.31 2.79
N ASP A 35 -25.73 -3.78 4.03
CA ASP A 35 -24.81 -3.36 5.10
C ASP A 35 -23.52 -4.19 5.04
N ALA A 36 -22.42 -3.56 4.62
CA ALA A 36 -21.10 -4.19 4.51
C ALA A 36 -20.25 -4.03 5.79
N ILE A 37 -20.83 -3.62 6.92
CA ILE A 37 -20.15 -3.53 8.20
C ILE A 37 -20.16 -4.89 8.90
N GLY A 38 -18.96 -5.39 9.19
CA GLY A 38 -18.77 -6.72 9.76
C GLY A 38 -17.71 -6.78 10.86
N GLU A 39 -17.48 -8.00 11.32
CA GLU A 39 -16.41 -8.33 12.24
C GLU A 39 -15.04 -8.28 11.54
N PRO A 40 -13.98 -7.96 12.30
CA PRO A 40 -12.63 -7.87 11.78
C PRO A 40 -12.11 -9.24 11.33
N PRO A 41 -11.07 -9.27 10.47
CA PRO A 41 -10.39 -10.51 10.14
C PRO A 41 -9.78 -11.14 11.41
N ALA A 42 -9.67 -12.48 11.42
CA ALA A 42 -9.20 -13.25 12.58
C ALA A 42 -7.81 -12.83 13.09
N ASP A 43 -6.96 -12.27 12.22
CA ASP A 43 -5.63 -11.78 12.52
C ASP A 43 -5.60 -10.26 12.80
N TRP A 44 -6.72 -9.67 13.19
CA TRP A 44 -6.76 -8.29 13.71
C TRP A 44 -5.98 -8.22 15.04
N HIS A 45 -6.07 -9.24 15.92
CA HIS A 45 -5.52 -9.28 17.31
C HIS A 45 -6.24 -8.31 18.26
N ALA A 46 -7.55 -8.51 18.43
CA ALA A 46 -8.42 -7.70 19.28
C ALA A 46 -7.90 -7.58 20.72
N ASP A 47 -7.24 -8.62 21.23
CA ASP A 47 -6.63 -8.69 22.56
C ASP A 47 -5.67 -7.53 22.88
N ARG A 48 -5.10 -6.88 21.84
CA ARG A 48 -4.11 -5.81 22.02
C ARG A 48 -4.70 -4.43 22.23
N TYR A 49 -5.94 -4.20 21.84
CA TYR A 49 -6.50 -2.84 21.79
C TYR A 49 -8.01 -2.77 22.01
N LEU A 50 -8.78 -3.85 21.78
CA LEU A 50 -10.22 -3.84 21.96
C LEU A 50 -10.54 -4.05 23.44
N ASP A 51 -11.08 -3.02 24.07
CA ASP A 51 -11.70 -3.11 25.38
C ASP A 51 -12.92 -2.19 25.41
N PRO A 52 -14.14 -2.74 25.19
CA PRO A 52 -15.37 -1.96 25.20
C PRO A 52 -15.71 -1.33 26.55
N SER A 53 -15.07 -1.79 27.63
CA SER A 53 -15.33 -1.35 29.00
C SER A 53 -14.31 -0.34 29.52
N SER A 54 -13.16 -0.24 28.89
CA SER A 54 -12.11 0.71 29.29
C SER A 54 -12.47 2.14 28.88
N ALA A 55 -12.20 3.07 29.79
CA ALA A 55 -12.22 4.51 29.54
C ALA A 55 -10.81 5.06 29.27
N ASP A 56 -9.80 4.19 29.16
CA ASP A 56 -8.42 4.58 28.89
C ASP A 56 -8.27 5.00 27.43
N ASN A 57 -7.38 5.98 27.18
CA ASN A 57 -7.15 6.52 25.84
C ASN A 57 -6.38 5.58 24.90
N ASP A 58 -5.93 4.41 25.38
CA ASP A 58 -5.13 3.44 24.62
C ASP A 58 -5.93 2.22 24.14
N ARG A 59 -7.27 2.27 24.26
CA ARG A 59 -8.18 1.19 23.84
C ARG A 59 -9.22 1.70 22.83
N VAL A 60 -9.72 0.77 22.02
CA VAL A 60 -10.86 0.98 21.12
C VAL A 60 -12.08 0.26 21.68
N TYR A 61 -13.25 0.88 21.55
CA TYR A 61 -14.49 0.37 22.14
C TYR A 61 -15.30 -0.53 21.19
N THR A 62 -14.93 -0.60 19.90
CA THR A 62 -15.69 -1.35 18.88
C THR A 62 -14.76 -2.07 17.90
N SER A 63 -15.19 -3.27 17.48
CA SER A 63 -14.58 -4.07 16.42
C SER A 63 -15.25 -3.89 15.06
N ARG A 64 -16.45 -3.30 15.01
CA ARG A 64 -17.25 -3.21 13.79
C ARG A 64 -16.62 -2.25 12.79
N GLY A 65 -16.48 -2.70 11.55
CA GLY A 65 -15.92 -1.90 10.46
C GLY A 65 -16.19 -2.49 9.08
N GLY A 66 -15.90 -1.71 8.05
CA GLY A 66 -15.87 -2.18 6.67
C GLY A 66 -14.49 -2.76 6.35
N TRP A 67 -14.43 -4.07 6.13
CA TRP A 67 -13.19 -4.81 5.92
C TRP A 67 -13.10 -5.28 4.47
N LEU A 68 -11.95 -5.05 3.82
CA LEU A 68 -11.74 -5.56 2.46
C LEU A 68 -11.51 -7.08 2.42
N GLY A 69 -10.96 -7.66 3.50
CA GLY A 69 -10.70 -9.10 3.58
C GLY A 69 -9.82 -9.58 2.41
N GLU A 70 -10.31 -10.58 1.68
CA GLU A 70 -9.62 -11.14 0.50
C GLU A 70 -9.54 -10.14 -0.65
N LEU A 71 -10.38 -9.11 -0.70
CA LEU A 71 -10.29 -8.06 -1.73
C LEU A 71 -9.01 -7.23 -1.60
N ALA A 72 -8.31 -7.29 -0.45
CA ALA A 72 -7.04 -6.62 -0.25
C ALA A 72 -5.83 -7.41 -0.83
N THR A 73 -6.05 -8.42 -1.66
CA THR A 73 -4.97 -9.18 -2.32
C THR A 73 -4.45 -8.48 -3.57
N PHE A 74 -3.16 -8.67 -3.84
CA PHE A 74 -2.48 -8.10 -5.00
C PHE A 74 -1.40 -9.06 -5.51
N ASP A 75 -1.37 -9.29 -6.82
CA ASP A 75 -0.31 -10.05 -7.48
C ASP A 75 0.80 -9.11 -7.93
N PRO A 76 1.96 -9.05 -7.26
CA PRO A 76 2.99 -8.09 -7.63
C PRO A 76 3.61 -8.36 -9.00
N LEU A 77 3.65 -9.62 -9.46
CA LEU A 77 4.33 -9.97 -10.70
C LEU A 77 3.58 -9.46 -11.92
N SER A 78 2.23 -9.47 -11.89
CA SER A 78 1.41 -8.94 -13.00
C SER A 78 1.60 -7.43 -13.21
N TYR A 79 2.05 -6.70 -12.19
CA TYR A 79 2.34 -5.26 -12.25
C TYR A 79 3.84 -4.95 -12.33
N GLY A 80 4.69 -5.97 -12.52
CA GLY A 80 6.15 -5.84 -12.56
C GLY A 80 6.77 -5.35 -11.25
N VAL A 81 6.05 -5.48 -10.13
CA VAL A 81 6.53 -5.16 -8.79
C VAL A 81 7.35 -6.32 -8.26
N MET A 82 8.50 -6.03 -7.67
CA MET A 82 9.36 -7.07 -7.08
C MET A 82 8.70 -7.61 -5.80
N PRO A 83 8.53 -8.93 -5.61
CA PRO A 83 7.88 -9.47 -4.42
C PRO A 83 8.51 -9.01 -3.10
N SER A 84 9.83 -8.80 -3.08
CA SER A 84 10.54 -8.29 -1.89
C SER A 84 10.18 -6.84 -1.53
N SER A 85 9.75 -6.01 -2.48
CA SER A 85 9.31 -4.63 -2.18
C SER A 85 7.91 -4.57 -1.59
N VAL A 86 7.18 -5.69 -1.63
CA VAL A 86 5.81 -5.80 -1.12
C VAL A 86 5.79 -6.09 0.37
N ASP A 87 6.75 -6.88 0.87
CA ASP A 87 6.84 -7.14 2.31
C ASP A 87 7.30 -5.87 3.03
N GLY A 88 6.55 -5.46 4.05
CA GLY A 88 6.79 -4.21 4.78
C GLY A 88 6.30 -2.93 4.10
N GLY A 89 5.92 -2.96 2.82
CA GLY A 89 5.31 -1.82 2.14
C GLY A 89 3.83 -1.62 2.47
N GLU A 90 3.32 -0.40 2.27
CA GLU A 90 1.90 -0.08 2.34
C GLU A 90 1.12 -0.75 1.20
N PRO A 91 0.20 -1.69 1.47
CA PRO A 91 -0.54 -2.35 0.42
C PRO A 91 -1.58 -1.46 -0.26
N ASP A 92 -1.93 -0.34 0.37
CA ASP A 92 -2.68 0.79 -0.18
C ASP A 92 -2.06 1.23 -1.51
N GLN A 93 -0.73 1.31 -1.59
CA GLN A 93 -0.03 1.71 -2.83
C GLN A 93 -0.26 0.72 -3.98
N TYR A 94 -0.39 -0.57 -3.65
CA TYR A 94 -0.60 -1.64 -4.63
C TYR A 94 -2.06 -1.77 -5.04
N LEU A 95 -2.98 -1.61 -4.08
CA LEU A 95 -4.41 -1.56 -4.35
C LEU A 95 -4.76 -0.33 -5.20
N ALA A 96 -4.17 0.83 -4.89
CA ALA A 96 -4.31 2.04 -5.70
C ALA A 96 -3.83 1.82 -7.14
N LEU A 97 -2.70 1.14 -7.34
CA LEU A 97 -2.21 0.77 -8.68
C LEU A 97 -3.21 -0.12 -9.44
N ARG A 98 -3.76 -1.15 -8.78
CA ARG A 98 -4.77 -2.02 -9.40
C ARG A 98 -6.02 -1.24 -9.81
N VAL A 99 -6.55 -0.40 -8.92
CA VAL A 99 -7.77 0.37 -9.18
C VAL A 99 -7.52 1.43 -10.25
N ALA A 100 -6.36 2.10 -10.23
CA ALA A 100 -5.99 3.09 -11.25
C ALA A 100 -5.89 2.45 -12.64
N GLN A 101 -5.30 1.25 -12.74
CA GLN A 101 -5.26 0.52 -14.01
C GLN A 101 -6.67 0.16 -14.49
N ALA A 102 -7.52 -0.39 -13.61
CA ALA A 102 -8.89 -0.74 -13.96
C ALA A 102 -9.72 0.48 -14.42
N ALA A 103 -9.51 1.65 -13.79
CA ALA A 103 -10.20 2.88 -14.19
C ALA A 103 -9.76 3.39 -15.58
N LEU A 104 -8.48 3.23 -15.94
CA LEU A 104 -8.00 3.56 -17.28
C LEU A 104 -8.49 2.56 -18.33
N GLU A 105 -8.61 1.28 -17.97
CA GLU A 105 -9.15 0.23 -18.83
C GLU A 105 -10.65 0.46 -19.09
N ASP A 106 -11.43 0.80 -18.06
CA ASP A 106 -12.85 1.14 -18.17
C ASP A 106 -13.07 2.38 -19.06
N ALA A 107 -12.16 3.36 -18.99
CA ALA A 107 -12.24 4.56 -19.81
C ALA A 107 -11.98 4.33 -21.30
N ASP A 108 -11.42 3.17 -21.68
CA ASP A 108 -11.04 2.80 -23.05
C ASP A 108 -10.36 3.95 -23.83
N LEU A 109 -9.39 4.59 -23.20
CA LEU A 109 -8.69 5.76 -23.75
C LEU A 109 -7.56 5.36 -24.71
N ALA A 110 -7.90 4.57 -25.73
CA ALA A 110 -6.96 4.17 -26.77
C ALA A 110 -6.35 5.41 -27.45
N GLY A 111 -5.02 5.55 -27.35
CA GLY A 111 -4.29 6.66 -27.99
C GLY A 111 -4.23 7.97 -27.19
N ALA A 112 -4.68 7.99 -25.93
CA ALA A 112 -4.46 9.14 -25.06
C ALA A 112 -2.96 9.46 -24.90
N ASP A 113 -2.63 10.75 -24.89
CA ASP A 113 -1.26 11.22 -24.70
C ASP A 113 -0.80 10.97 -23.26
N ARG A 114 0.03 9.95 -23.11
CA ARG A 114 0.66 9.56 -21.85
C ARG A 114 1.46 10.70 -21.21
N SER A 115 2.02 11.60 -22.02
CA SER A 115 2.77 12.75 -21.52
C SER A 115 1.90 13.83 -20.88
N ARG A 116 0.60 13.81 -21.19
CA ARG A 116 -0.42 14.74 -20.68
C ARG A 116 -1.48 14.02 -19.84
N THR A 117 -1.15 12.84 -19.31
CA THR A 117 -1.99 12.09 -18.39
C THR A 117 -1.41 12.18 -16.98
N GLY A 118 -2.16 12.76 -16.04
CA GLY A 118 -1.75 12.94 -14.64
C GLY A 118 -2.48 12.04 -13.64
N VAL A 119 -2.01 12.04 -12.40
CA VAL A 119 -2.51 11.19 -11.30
C VAL A 119 -2.53 11.98 -9.99
N ILE A 120 -3.72 12.21 -9.43
CA ILE A 120 -3.87 12.84 -8.11
C ILE A 120 -4.66 11.90 -7.22
N ILE A 121 -4.05 11.46 -6.11
CA ILE A 121 -4.68 10.51 -5.19
C ILE A 121 -4.79 11.12 -3.80
N GLY A 122 -6.00 11.11 -3.25
CA GLY A 122 -6.26 11.32 -1.84
C GLY A 122 -5.67 10.16 -1.02
N HIS A 123 -4.85 10.48 -0.02
CA HIS A 123 -4.33 9.47 0.89
C HIS A 123 -3.96 10.11 2.22
N GLY A 124 -4.58 9.62 3.30
CA GLY A 124 -4.25 10.04 4.66
C GLY A 124 -3.02 9.30 5.18
N THR A 125 -2.10 10.01 5.84
CA THR A 125 -0.92 9.38 6.43
C THR A 125 -1.27 8.71 7.76
N TYR A 126 -1.62 7.43 7.72
CA TYR A 126 -1.88 6.63 8.92
C TYR A 126 -0.68 5.76 9.30
N ILE A 127 -0.51 5.54 10.61
CA ILE A 127 0.53 4.63 11.11
C ILE A 127 0.21 3.22 10.60
N ASN A 128 1.01 2.76 9.63
CA ASN A 128 0.94 1.42 9.07
C ASN A 128 2.05 0.53 9.64
N ARG A 129 2.06 -0.75 9.25
CA ARG A 129 3.05 -1.74 9.71
C ARG A 129 4.48 -1.29 9.40
N GLY A 130 4.72 -0.84 8.17
CA GLY A 130 6.05 -0.46 7.72
C GLY A 130 6.57 0.74 8.51
N PHE A 131 5.74 1.79 8.63
CA PHE A 131 6.08 2.98 9.39
C PHE A 131 6.25 2.69 10.87
N GLY A 132 5.36 1.89 11.46
CA GLY A 132 5.47 1.40 12.83
C GLY A 132 6.75 0.60 13.07
N ASN A 133 7.18 -0.23 12.11
CA ASN A 133 8.40 -1.00 12.23
C ASN A 133 9.63 -0.08 12.24
N VAL A 134 9.70 0.90 11.34
CA VAL A 134 10.77 1.92 11.33
C VAL A 134 10.84 2.66 12.65
N MET A 135 9.68 3.11 13.14
CA MET A 135 9.60 3.78 14.43
C MET A 135 10.07 2.89 15.58
N GLN A 136 9.72 1.60 15.56
CA GLN A 136 10.15 0.66 16.59
C GLN A 136 11.66 0.42 16.59
N HIS A 137 12.27 0.21 15.42
CA HIS A 137 13.71 -0.01 15.29
C HIS A 137 14.54 1.24 15.64
N GLY A 138 14.09 2.43 15.23
CA GLY A 138 14.90 3.65 15.30
C GLY A 138 14.59 4.59 16.47
N VAL A 139 13.34 4.66 16.92
CA VAL A 139 12.89 5.69 17.89
C VAL A 139 12.43 5.05 19.20
N VAL A 140 11.53 4.06 19.13
CA VAL A 140 10.90 3.50 20.32
C VAL A 140 11.92 2.73 21.16
N ILE A 141 12.72 1.84 20.56
CA ILE A 141 13.74 1.09 21.31
C ILE A 141 14.73 2.05 21.98
N ASP A 142 15.21 3.06 21.26
CA ASP A 142 16.16 4.03 21.82
C ASP A 142 15.53 4.85 22.96
N GLN A 143 14.26 5.23 22.83
CA GLN A 143 13.52 5.89 23.91
C GLN A 143 13.34 4.96 25.12
N THR A 144 12.96 3.70 24.90
CA THR A 144 12.82 2.69 25.95
C THR A 144 14.12 2.48 26.70
N LEU A 145 15.25 2.37 26.00
CA LEU A 145 16.57 2.20 26.62
C LEU A 145 16.96 3.42 27.47
N ARG A 146 16.64 4.65 27.03
CA ARG A 146 16.87 5.86 27.83
C ARG A 146 16.03 5.88 29.11
N ILE A 147 14.76 5.51 29.01
CA ILE A 147 13.86 5.42 30.18
C ILE A 147 14.38 4.35 31.15
N LEU A 148 14.76 3.18 30.64
CA LEU A 148 15.33 2.11 31.47
C LEU A 148 16.63 2.55 32.15
N GLN A 149 17.51 3.26 31.46
CA GLN A 149 18.72 3.80 32.08
C GLN A 149 18.43 4.78 33.21
N GLN A 150 17.36 5.58 33.11
CA GLN A 150 16.94 6.50 34.17
C GLN A 150 16.33 5.77 35.37
N LEU A 151 15.54 4.73 35.12
CA LEU A 151 14.86 3.95 36.17
C LEU A 151 15.77 2.91 36.83
N HIS A 152 16.75 2.40 36.08
CA HIS A 152 17.67 1.33 36.46
C HIS A 152 19.13 1.72 36.20
N PRO A 153 19.67 2.70 36.96
CA PRO A 153 21.04 3.19 36.78
C PRO A 153 22.12 2.16 37.12
N GLU A 154 21.76 1.05 37.76
CA GLU A 154 22.64 -0.08 38.07
C GLU A 154 23.15 -0.83 36.84
N HIS A 155 22.47 -0.70 35.70
CA HIS A 155 22.85 -1.38 34.47
C HIS A 155 23.85 -0.58 33.65
N ASP A 156 24.93 -1.25 33.22
CA ASP A 156 25.97 -0.62 32.42
C ASP A 156 25.62 -0.50 30.93
N ALA A 157 26.46 0.22 30.19
CA ALA A 157 26.25 0.43 28.76
C ALA A 157 26.35 -0.87 27.94
N ALA A 158 27.03 -1.91 28.44
CA ALA A 158 27.15 -3.19 27.75
C ALA A 158 25.83 -3.97 27.83
N TRP A 159 25.19 -3.97 29.01
CA TRP A 159 23.88 -4.55 29.21
C TRP A 159 22.83 -3.90 28.32
N LEU A 160 22.80 -2.55 28.25
CA LEU A 160 21.85 -1.81 27.41
C LEU A 160 22.03 -2.15 25.92
N ARG A 161 23.26 -2.30 25.43
CA ARG A 161 23.53 -2.76 24.05
C ARG A 161 23.01 -4.18 23.81
N GLY A 162 23.30 -5.11 24.71
CA GLY A 162 22.78 -6.48 24.61
C GLY A 162 21.25 -6.53 24.67
N LEU A 163 20.61 -5.67 25.46
CA LEU A 163 19.15 -5.54 25.48
C LEU A 163 18.62 -4.99 24.16
N LYS A 164 19.26 -3.95 23.59
CA LYS A 164 18.91 -3.40 22.28
C LYS A 164 18.90 -4.49 21.20
N GLU A 165 19.96 -5.29 21.14
CA GLU A 165 20.11 -6.38 20.17
C GLU A 165 18.99 -7.41 20.31
N ARG A 166 18.65 -7.81 21.54
CA ARG A 166 17.53 -8.74 21.80
C ARG A 166 16.18 -8.15 21.43
N LEU A 167 15.93 -6.87 21.75
CA LEU A 167 14.69 -6.19 21.39
C LEU A 167 14.52 -6.11 19.87
N ILE A 168 15.57 -5.74 19.14
CA ILE A 168 15.56 -5.66 17.67
C ILE A 168 15.33 -7.05 17.06
N ALA A 169 15.90 -8.11 17.62
CA ALA A 169 15.74 -9.48 17.12
C ALA A 169 14.28 -9.98 17.17
N GLU A 170 13.46 -9.44 18.07
CA GLU A 170 12.03 -9.76 18.17
C GLU A 170 11.15 -8.92 17.23
N LEU A 171 11.71 -7.89 16.58
CA LEU A 171 10.99 -7.06 15.63
C LEU A 171 10.97 -7.67 14.22
N PRO A 172 9.92 -7.40 13.42
CA PRO A 172 9.94 -7.74 12.01
C PRO A 172 11.17 -7.14 11.30
N PRO A 173 11.74 -7.84 10.30
CA PRO A 173 12.88 -7.33 9.57
C PRO A 173 12.53 -6.01 8.89
N PHE A 174 13.50 -5.11 8.85
CA PHE A 174 13.43 -3.84 8.15
C PHE A 174 14.65 -3.73 7.25
N ASP A 175 14.43 -3.41 5.98
CA ASP A 175 15.49 -3.17 5.01
C ASP A 175 15.24 -1.88 4.21
N ALA A 176 16.26 -1.42 3.50
CA ALA A 176 16.19 -0.21 2.70
C ALA A 176 15.18 -0.29 1.54
N GLY A 177 14.82 -1.50 1.09
CA GLY A 177 13.82 -1.73 0.05
C GLY A 177 12.39 -1.41 0.49
N MET A 178 12.14 -1.35 1.80
CA MET A 178 10.85 -0.96 2.36
C MET A 178 10.63 0.56 2.35
N ALA A 179 11.70 1.36 2.32
CA ALA A 179 11.62 2.82 2.46
C ALA A 179 10.69 3.52 1.44
N PRO A 180 10.66 3.17 0.14
CA PRO A 180 9.71 3.76 -0.80
C PRO A 180 8.25 3.46 -0.43
N GLY A 181 7.99 2.29 0.15
CA GLY A 181 6.65 1.89 0.60
C GLY A 181 6.15 2.66 1.83
N LEU A 182 6.92 3.60 2.37
CA LEU A 182 6.58 4.42 3.54
C LEU A 182 6.36 5.90 3.21
N VAL A 183 6.64 6.30 1.96
CA VAL A 183 6.51 7.69 1.53
C VAL A 183 5.14 7.82 0.87
N PRO A 184 4.22 8.64 1.40
CA PRO A 184 2.85 8.74 0.90
C PRO A 184 2.76 9.01 -0.61
N ASN A 185 3.59 9.95 -1.09
CA ASN A 185 3.62 10.34 -2.50
C ASN A 185 4.11 9.22 -3.45
N VAL A 186 4.71 8.14 -2.93
CA VAL A 186 5.09 6.99 -3.76
C VAL A 186 3.85 6.27 -4.29
N MET A 187 2.67 6.42 -3.68
CA MET A 187 1.42 5.90 -4.23
C MET A 187 1.15 6.44 -5.64
N SER A 188 1.08 7.77 -5.81
CA SER A 188 0.86 8.40 -7.12
C SER A 188 2.05 8.18 -8.06
N GLY A 189 3.28 8.27 -7.55
CA GLY A 189 4.49 8.03 -8.35
C GLY A 189 4.59 6.59 -8.88
N ARG A 190 4.13 5.61 -8.10
CA ARG A 190 4.09 4.19 -8.52
C ARG A 190 3.06 3.96 -9.61
N ILE A 191 1.88 4.59 -9.52
CA ILE A 191 0.87 4.56 -10.59
C ILE A 191 1.45 5.17 -11.85
N ALA A 192 1.99 6.39 -11.77
CA ALA A 192 2.58 7.09 -12.89
C ALA A 192 3.71 6.28 -13.55
N ASN A 193 4.62 5.72 -12.74
CA ASN A 193 5.73 4.92 -13.25
C ASN A 193 5.28 3.62 -13.93
N ARG A 194 4.29 2.93 -13.38
CA ARG A 194 3.85 1.62 -13.88
C ARG A 194 2.92 1.69 -15.06
N LEU A 195 2.15 2.77 -15.17
CA LEU A 195 1.22 3.02 -16.27
C LEU A 195 1.80 3.99 -17.31
N ASP A 196 3.09 4.33 -17.20
CA ASP A 196 3.83 5.23 -18.08
C ASP A 196 3.13 6.59 -18.28
N LEU A 197 2.78 7.24 -17.18
CA LEU A 197 2.08 8.54 -17.18
C LEU A 197 3.09 9.63 -16.80
N MET A 198 3.26 10.64 -17.65
CA MET A 198 4.25 11.71 -17.44
C MET A 198 3.63 13.06 -17.05
N GLY A 199 2.31 13.11 -16.86
CA GLY A 199 1.64 14.29 -16.33
C GLY A 199 1.91 14.52 -14.83
N PRO A 200 1.26 15.53 -14.23
CA PRO A 200 1.41 15.82 -12.81
C PRO A 200 1.01 14.62 -11.95
N ASN A 201 1.85 14.24 -11.00
CA ASN A 201 1.54 13.16 -10.06
C ASN A 201 1.89 13.54 -8.62
N PHE A 202 0.88 13.53 -7.74
CA PHE A 202 1.07 13.80 -6.32
C PHE A 202 -0.09 13.28 -5.46
N THR A 203 0.15 13.16 -4.16
CA THR A 203 -0.88 12.84 -3.18
C THR A 203 -1.39 14.08 -2.46
N VAL A 204 -2.67 14.09 -2.08
CA VAL A 204 -3.28 15.14 -1.27
C VAL A 204 -3.90 14.55 0.00
N ASP A 205 -3.76 15.26 1.12
CA ASP A 205 -4.40 14.92 2.39
C ASP A 205 -5.26 16.10 2.84
N ALA A 206 -6.58 15.90 2.75
CA ALA A 206 -7.59 16.77 3.30
C ALA A 206 -8.52 15.97 4.25
N ALA A 207 -7.95 15.01 4.98
CA ALA A 207 -8.68 14.06 5.80
C ALA A 207 -9.85 13.41 5.03
N CYS A 208 -11.06 13.44 5.58
CA CYS A 208 -12.25 12.85 4.96
C CYS A 208 -12.67 13.49 3.62
N ALA A 209 -12.09 14.63 3.24
CA ALA A 209 -12.38 15.32 1.98
C ALA A 209 -11.33 15.05 0.89
N SER A 210 -10.34 14.19 1.14
CA SER A 210 -9.20 13.97 0.25
C SER A 210 -9.60 13.57 -1.18
N SER A 211 -10.55 12.64 -1.33
CA SER A 211 -11.09 12.25 -2.65
C SER A 211 -11.70 13.42 -3.43
N LEU A 212 -12.50 14.27 -2.78
CA LEU A 212 -13.12 15.42 -3.45
C LEU A 212 -12.10 16.50 -3.80
N VAL A 213 -11.11 16.75 -2.93
CA VAL A 213 -10.02 17.67 -3.23
C VAL A 213 -9.15 17.14 -4.37
N ALA A 214 -8.91 15.83 -4.44
CA ALA A 214 -8.19 15.22 -5.56
C ALA A 214 -8.93 15.44 -6.90
N VAL A 215 -10.26 15.30 -6.91
CA VAL A 215 -11.10 15.57 -8.09
C VAL A 215 -11.04 17.05 -8.48
N ASP A 216 -11.18 17.97 -7.52
CA ASP A 216 -11.11 19.42 -7.78
C ASP A 216 -9.75 19.85 -8.40
N LEU A 217 -8.65 19.34 -7.85
CA LEU A 217 -7.31 19.59 -8.39
C LEU A 217 -7.13 18.98 -9.78
N ALA A 218 -7.67 17.78 -10.02
CA ALA A 218 -7.66 17.15 -11.34
C ALA A 218 -8.45 17.96 -12.38
N MET A 219 -9.65 18.44 -12.02
CA MET A 219 -10.43 19.33 -12.86
C MET A 219 -9.66 20.62 -13.17
N THR A 220 -8.94 21.17 -12.20
CA THR A 220 -8.10 22.36 -12.39
C THR A 220 -6.97 22.12 -13.40
N GLU A 221 -6.32 20.94 -13.38
CA GLU A 221 -5.31 20.58 -14.38
C GLU A 221 -5.89 20.46 -15.80
N LEU A 222 -7.09 19.88 -15.93
CA LEU A 222 -7.80 19.73 -17.21
C LEU A 222 -8.25 21.08 -17.76
N LEU A 223 -8.91 21.91 -16.94
CA LEU A 223 -9.40 23.23 -17.33
C LEU A 223 -8.28 24.23 -17.65
N ALA A 224 -7.09 24.03 -17.07
CA ALA A 224 -5.92 24.80 -17.42
C ALA A 224 -5.23 24.33 -18.72
N GLY A 225 -5.67 23.22 -19.32
CA GLY A 225 -5.08 22.63 -20.51
C GLY A 225 -3.68 22.04 -20.29
N ARG A 226 -3.26 21.82 -19.04
CA ARG A 226 -1.95 21.22 -18.74
C ARG A 226 -1.97 19.70 -18.94
N SER A 227 -3.11 19.08 -18.66
CA SER A 227 -3.35 17.66 -18.86
C SER A 227 -4.59 17.45 -19.74
N ASP A 228 -4.63 16.35 -20.48
CA ASP A 228 -5.80 15.94 -21.27
C ASP A 228 -6.60 14.85 -20.55
N VAL A 229 -5.94 14.10 -19.66
CA VAL A 229 -6.53 13.04 -18.85
C VAL A 229 -6.01 13.14 -17.44
N MET A 230 -6.88 12.98 -16.45
CA MET A 230 -6.50 12.96 -15.04
C MET A 230 -7.14 11.77 -14.34
N LEU A 231 -6.31 10.96 -13.69
CA LEU A 231 -6.78 10.00 -12.69
C LEU A 231 -6.94 10.72 -11.35
N ALA A 232 -8.14 10.66 -10.79
CA ALA A 232 -8.46 11.22 -9.48
C ALA A 232 -9.18 10.18 -8.63
N GLY A 233 -8.84 10.10 -7.34
CA GLY A 233 -9.48 9.16 -6.42
C GLY A 233 -8.87 9.19 -5.04
N GLU A 234 -9.18 8.19 -4.21
CA GLU A 234 -8.63 8.04 -2.87
C GLU A 234 -8.34 6.56 -2.59
N CYS A 235 -7.29 6.28 -1.81
CA CYS A 235 -6.99 4.94 -1.33
C CYS A 235 -6.72 4.96 0.17
N THR A 236 -7.67 4.45 0.95
CA THR A 236 -7.57 4.36 2.41
C THR A 236 -8.14 3.02 2.92
N PRO A 237 -7.55 1.87 2.54
CA PRO A 237 -8.05 0.57 2.97
C PRO A 237 -7.82 0.34 4.47
N ARG A 238 -8.85 -0.13 5.16
CA ARG A 238 -8.67 -0.78 6.47
C ARG A 238 -8.37 -2.26 6.25
N HIS A 239 -7.10 -2.63 6.39
CA HIS A 239 -6.67 -4.03 6.36
C HIS A 239 -5.57 -4.26 7.41
N ARG A 240 -5.49 -5.46 7.99
CA ARG A 240 -4.30 -5.88 8.76
C ARG A 240 -3.82 -7.25 8.27
N ARG A 241 -2.48 -7.35 8.16
CA ARG A 241 -1.58 -8.51 8.26
C ARG A 241 -1.19 -9.43 7.10
N ARG A 242 -1.99 -9.82 6.09
CA ARG A 242 -1.51 -10.93 5.19
C ARG A 242 -1.99 -10.96 3.73
N SER A 243 -2.58 -9.89 3.20
CA SER A 243 -3.27 -9.97 1.91
C SER A 243 -2.36 -9.84 0.68
N CYS A 244 -1.17 -9.24 0.79
CA CYS A 244 -0.17 -9.32 -0.28
C CYS A 244 0.60 -10.65 -0.20
N ARG A 245 0.05 -11.72 -0.75
CA ARG A 245 0.79 -12.95 -1.02
C ARG A 245 1.31 -12.91 -2.46
N SER A 246 2.63 -13.00 -2.64
CA SER A 246 3.14 -13.52 -3.91
C SER A 246 2.70 -14.98 -4.05
N SER A 247 2.10 -15.35 -5.17
CA SER A 247 1.82 -16.75 -5.52
C SER A 247 3.10 -17.61 -5.58
N ALA A 248 4.26 -16.95 -5.72
CA ALA A 248 5.57 -17.57 -5.64
C ALA A 248 6.11 -17.53 -4.21
N SER A 249 5.81 -18.56 -3.41
CA SER A 249 6.64 -18.89 -2.24
C SER A 249 7.96 -19.48 -2.74
N TRP A 250 8.95 -18.64 -3.03
CA TRP A 250 10.30 -19.11 -3.28
C TRP A 250 10.95 -19.49 -1.94
N ARG A 251 10.89 -20.78 -1.59
CA ARG A 251 11.76 -21.35 -0.57
C ARG A 251 13.09 -21.68 -1.27
N PRO A 252 14.23 -21.06 -0.91
CA PRO A 252 15.51 -21.63 -1.31
C PRO A 252 15.58 -23.04 -0.73
N SER A 253 15.71 -24.04 -1.60
CA SER A 253 16.04 -25.39 -1.16
C SER A 253 17.36 -25.31 -0.40
N PRO A 254 17.52 -25.97 0.77
CA PRO A 254 18.81 -26.05 1.43
C PRO A 254 19.76 -26.82 0.51
N GLY A 255 20.60 -26.09 -0.22
CA GLY A 255 21.70 -26.67 -0.99
C GLY A 255 22.69 -27.34 -0.05
N PRO A 256 23.31 -28.46 -0.47
CA PRO A 256 24.17 -29.25 0.39
C PRO A 256 25.40 -28.44 0.83
N ALA A 257 25.74 -28.55 2.11
CA ALA A 257 26.95 -27.97 2.67
C ALA A 257 28.19 -28.49 1.92
N GLY A 258 29.00 -27.59 1.34
CA GLY A 258 30.22 -28.02 0.66
C GLY A 258 31.05 -26.92 -0.01
N SER A 259 32.11 -26.51 0.69
CA SER A 259 33.42 -26.01 0.22
C SER A 259 33.50 -24.76 -0.67
N GLY A 260 34.26 -23.78 -0.18
CA GLY A 260 34.47 -22.45 -0.74
C GLY A 260 35.01 -22.35 -2.16
N ARG A 261 34.58 -21.28 -2.84
CA ARG A 261 35.40 -20.42 -3.71
C ARG A 261 34.68 -19.09 -3.99
N SER A 262 35.49 -18.05 -4.14
CA SER A 262 35.18 -16.62 -4.31
C SER A 262 34.09 -16.29 -5.37
N PRO A 263 33.27 -15.24 -5.17
CA PRO A 263 32.25 -14.86 -6.15
C PRO A 263 32.87 -14.10 -7.33
N ARG A 264 32.88 -14.74 -8.50
CA ARG A 264 32.87 -14.05 -9.79
C ARG A 264 31.43 -13.81 -10.21
N THR A 265 31.17 -12.60 -10.70
CA THR A 265 29.91 -12.05 -11.22
C THR A 265 29.20 -13.00 -12.19
N PRO A 266 27.88 -13.24 -12.08
CA PRO A 266 27.11 -13.88 -13.13
C PRO A 266 26.33 -12.86 -13.96
N THR A 267 26.71 -12.77 -15.23
CA THR A 267 25.87 -12.32 -16.35
C THR A 267 24.72 -13.30 -16.55
N ALA A 268 23.48 -12.82 -16.60
CA ALA A 268 22.30 -13.66 -16.85
C ALA A 268 22.00 -13.73 -18.35
N HIS A 269 22.20 -14.91 -18.95
CA HIS A 269 21.64 -15.28 -20.24
C HIS A 269 20.21 -15.84 -20.05
N CYS A 270 19.28 -15.30 -20.81
CA CYS A 270 17.89 -15.74 -20.92
C CYS A 270 17.81 -17.02 -21.77
N SER A 271 17.04 -18.03 -21.34
CA SER A 271 16.64 -19.15 -22.19
C SER A 271 15.25 -19.64 -21.81
N ALA A 272 14.31 -19.42 -22.73
CA ALA A 272 12.93 -19.87 -22.68
C ALA A 272 12.83 -21.37 -23.00
N LYS A 273 11.87 -22.07 -22.39
CA LYS A 273 11.34 -23.35 -22.86
C LYS A 273 9.82 -23.30 -22.88
N ALA A 274 9.27 -23.41 -24.10
CA ALA A 274 7.88 -23.71 -24.37
C ALA A 274 7.67 -25.23 -24.34
N SER A 275 6.49 -25.68 -23.90
CA SER A 275 5.97 -27.00 -24.25
C SER A 275 4.47 -26.91 -24.52
N ALA A 276 4.10 -27.28 -25.74
CA ALA A 276 2.74 -27.55 -26.17
C ALA A 276 2.29 -28.92 -25.66
N SER A 277 1.00 -29.07 -25.37
CA SER A 277 0.33 -30.37 -25.39
C SER A 277 -1.09 -30.21 -25.90
N SER A 278 -1.27 -30.62 -27.14
CA SER A 278 -2.53 -31.02 -27.75
C SER A 278 -2.70 -32.53 -27.52
N SER A 279 -3.82 -32.94 -26.94
CA SER A 279 -4.57 -34.17 -27.21
C SER A 279 -5.96 -34.01 -26.63
#